data_AF-D7KNE7-F1
#
_entry.id   AF-D7KNE7-F1
#
_cell.length_a   1.000
_cell.length_b   1.000
_cell.length_c   1.000
_cell.angle_alpha   90.00
_cell.angle_beta   90.00
_cell.angle_gamma   90.00
#
_symmetry.space_group_name_H-M   'P 1'
#
loop_
_entity.id
_entity.type
_entity.pdbx_description
1 polymer ?
#
loop_
_entity_poly.entity_id
_entity_poly.type
_entity_poly.pdbx_seq_one_letter_code
_entity_poly.pdbx_strand_id
1 'polypeptide(L)'
;MIGCENSKKSYSDSNKEKCLSDDVINLDQGDPTAFQEYWMKKKDRCTVVIPAWDLMSYFSDTTNVCWFLEPELEKAIKALHGAIGNAATEERYIVVGTGSSQLCQAALFALSSLSKVKPVSIVVAVPYYSTYVEEASYVQSSLYKWEGDARTFDNKGPYIELVTSPNNPDGTMREPVVNRREDGKVIHDFAYYWPHYTPITRRQDHDLMLFTFSKITGHAGSRIGWALVKDIEVAKKMVHYLTINSIGVSKESQTRATTILNELTKTCRTQSESFFEYGYEKMKSRWERLREVVESGDAFTLPNYPQAFCNFFGKTISTSPAFAWLGYKEERDLGSLLKEKKVLTRGGDRCGCDRKYVRVSMLSRDDDFDVFIHRLATIKDLKCNQP
;
A
#
# COMPACT_ATOMS: atom_id res chain seq x y z
N MET A 1 -8.55 13.95 -16.79
CA MET A 1 -9.68 14.45 -15.98
C MET A 1 -10.82 13.46 -16.14
N ILE A 2 -11.04 12.63 -15.14
CA ILE A 2 -12.21 11.73 -15.05
C ILE A 2 -13.01 12.26 -13.87
N GLY A 3 -14.22 12.71 -14.12
CA GLY A 3 -15.09 13.33 -13.14
C GLY A 3 -15.46 12.34 -12.03
N CYS A 4 -15.28 12.77 -10.78
CA CYS A 4 -15.95 12.16 -9.64
C CYS A 4 -17.38 12.68 -9.60
N GLU A 5 -18.35 11.85 -9.95
CA GLU A 5 -19.75 12.11 -9.60
C GLU A 5 -20.00 11.68 -8.15
N ASN A 6 -20.41 12.66 -7.34
CA ASN A 6 -20.71 12.54 -5.93
C ASN A 6 -21.94 11.66 -5.68
N SER A 7 -21.78 10.57 -4.92
CA SER A 7 -22.91 9.88 -4.30
C SER A 7 -23.17 10.44 -2.89
N LYS A 8 -24.18 11.31 -2.77
CA LYS A 8 -24.82 11.58 -1.47
C LYS A 8 -25.85 10.48 -1.22
N LYS A 9 -25.69 9.68 -0.16
CA LYS A 9 -26.77 8.86 0.40
C LYS A 9 -27.15 9.39 1.78
N SER A 10 -28.42 9.76 1.90
CA SER A 10 -29.13 10.11 3.13
C SER A 10 -29.37 8.85 3.97
N TYR A 11 -29.13 8.95 5.27
CA TYR A 11 -29.48 7.91 6.25
C TYR A 11 -30.98 7.95 6.56
N SER A 12 -31.65 6.80 6.46
CA SER A 12 -32.90 6.55 7.18
C SER A 12 -32.88 5.15 7.79
N ASP A 13 -32.90 5.09 9.11
CA ASP A 13 -33.06 3.88 9.90
C ASP A 13 -34.43 3.24 9.66
N SER A 14 -34.45 1.97 9.25
CA SER A 14 -35.52 1.03 9.61
C SER A 14 -35.15 -0.41 9.23
N ASN A 15 -35.35 -1.32 10.18
CA ASN A 15 -35.20 -2.77 10.05
C ASN A 15 -35.97 -3.32 8.82
N LYS A 16 -35.23 -3.66 7.77
CA LYS A 16 -35.65 -4.57 6.69
C LYS A 16 -34.49 -5.53 6.45
N GLU A 17 -34.80 -6.80 6.20
CA GLU A 17 -33.87 -7.75 5.56
C GLU A 17 -33.10 -6.99 4.49
N LYS A 18 -31.77 -6.86 4.66
CA LYS A 18 -30.91 -6.06 3.78
C LYS A 18 -31.02 -6.65 2.37
N CYS A 19 -31.91 -6.09 1.55
CA CYS A 19 -31.87 -6.31 0.11
C CYS A 19 -30.50 -5.80 -0.35
N LEU A 20 -29.61 -6.72 -0.72
CA LEU A 20 -28.26 -6.37 -1.13
C LEU A 20 -28.35 -5.41 -2.30
N SER A 21 -27.63 -4.28 -2.19
CA SER A 21 -27.72 -3.22 -3.17
C SER A 21 -27.37 -3.74 -4.57
N ASP A 22 -28.11 -3.28 -5.59
CA ASP A 22 -27.82 -3.52 -7.00
C ASP A 22 -26.83 -2.47 -7.58
N ASP A 23 -26.23 -1.66 -6.70
CA ASP A 23 -25.24 -0.64 -7.06
C ASP A 23 -23.91 -1.24 -7.52
N VAL A 24 -23.16 -0.49 -8.33
CA VAL A 24 -21.78 -0.85 -8.67
C VAL A 24 -20.89 -0.65 -7.44
N ILE A 25 -20.18 -1.70 -7.04
CA ILE A 25 -19.15 -1.61 -6.01
C ILE A 25 -17.78 -1.47 -6.67
N ASN A 26 -16.94 -0.58 -6.13
CA ASN A 26 -15.63 -0.30 -6.69
C ASN A 26 -14.51 -0.84 -5.81
N LEU A 27 -13.97 -2.00 -6.19
CA LEU A 27 -12.85 -2.66 -5.54
C LEU A 27 -11.57 -2.62 -6.40
N ASP A 28 -11.56 -1.84 -7.50
CA ASP A 28 -10.36 -1.55 -8.28
C ASP A 28 -9.38 -0.73 -7.45
N GLN A 29 -9.89 0.25 -6.72
CA GLN A 29 -9.09 1.14 -5.89
C GLN A 29 -8.77 0.48 -4.55
N GLY A 30 -7.54 0.66 -4.09
CA GLY A 30 -7.14 0.26 -2.74
C GLY A 30 -7.52 1.30 -1.68
N ASP A 31 -8.70 1.91 -1.74
CA ASP A 31 -9.09 2.94 -0.77
C ASP A 31 -9.36 2.28 0.61
N PRO A 32 -8.59 2.60 1.66
CA PRO A 32 -8.59 1.85 2.92
C PRO A 32 -9.63 2.34 3.94
N THR A 33 -10.90 2.44 3.50
CA THR A 33 -12.02 2.91 4.32
C THR A 33 -12.50 1.92 5.38
N ALA A 34 -12.06 0.66 5.31
CA ALA A 34 -12.31 -0.38 6.30
C ALA A 34 -11.96 0.00 7.75
N PHE A 35 -11.03 0.95 7.93
CA PHE A 35 -10.54 1.38 9.25
C PHE A 35 -11.26 2.60 9.81
N GLN A 36 -12.24 3.16 9.09
CA GLN A 36 -12.95 4.38 9.51
C GLN A 36 -13.61 4.22 10.89
N GLU A 37 -14.27 3.09 11.14
CA GLU A 37 -14.99 2.81 12.39
C GLU A 37 -14.05 2.80 13.61
N TYR A 38 -12.82 2.31 13.45
CA TYR A 38 -11.83 2.34 14.51
C TYR A 38 -11.53 3.78 14.94
N TRP A 39 -11.27 4.66 13.97
CA TRP A 39 -10.90 6.06 14.27
C TRP A 39 -12.07 6.87 14.81
N MET A 40 -13.31 6.58 14.40
CA MET A 40 -14.50 7.20 14.99
C MET A 40 -14.58 6.96 16.50
N LYS A 41 -14.18 5.77 16.98
CA LYS A 41 -14.13 5.42 18.41
C LYS A 41 -13.00 6.14 19.16
N LYS A 42 -12.04 6.74 18.45
CA LYS A 42 -10.87 7.46 19.01
C LYS A 42 -10.96 8.98 18.82
N LYS A 43 -12.12 9.50 18.40
CA LYS A 43 -12.32 10.92 18.05
C LYS A 43 -11.78 11.90 19.08
N ASP A 44 -12.02 11.67 20.37
CA ASP A 44 -11.66 12.61 21.44
C ASP A 44 -10.15 12.69 21.68
N ARG A 45 -9.40 11.64 21.31
CA ARG A 45 -7.94 11.57 21.45
C ARG A 45 -7.19 11.95 20.18
N CYS A 46 -7.83 11.82 19.02
CA CYS A 46 -7.23 12.05 17.70
C CYS A 46 -7.71 13.34 17.02
N THR A 47 -8.48 14.18 17.70
CA THR A 47 -8.90 15.48 17.18
C THR A 47 -7.70 16.42 17.17
N VAL A 48 -7.50 17.11 16.05
CA VAL A 48 -6.42 18.08 15.86
C VAL A 48 -7.03 19.46 15.67
N VAL A 49 -6.54 20.43 16.43
CA VAL A 49 -6.91 21.84 16.33
C VAL A 49 -5.67 22.59 15.87
N ILE A 50 -5.78 23.28 14.73
CA ILE A 50 -4.70 24.08 14.16
C ILE A 50 -5.15 25.54 14.16
N PRO A 51 -4.56 26.42 14.99
CA PRO A 51 -4.84 27.85 14.97
C PRO A 51 -4.50 28.47 13.61
N ALA A 52 -5.22 29.53 13.22
CA ALA A 52 -5.06 30.15 11.89
C ALA A 52 -3.67 30.76 11.62
N TRP A 53 -2.92 31.07 12.66
CA TRP A 53 -1.56 31.62 12.58
C TRP A 53 -0.46 30.57 12.72
N ASP A 54 -0.83 29.31 12.98
CA ASP A 54 0.13 28.22 13.11
C ASP A 54 0.59 27.73 11.73
N LEU A 55 1.76 27.11 11.66
CA LEU A 55 2.29 26.45 10.46
C LEU A 55 2.42 27.34 9.21
N MET A 56 2.45 28.67 9.35
CA MET A 56 2.54 29.61 8.21
C MET A 56 3.89 29.57 7.47
N SER A 57 4.96 29.13 8.13
CA SER A 57 6.31 29.07 7.57
C SER A 57 6.47 27.88 6.62
N TYR A 58 7.26 28.06 5.55
CA TYR A 58 7.70 26.94 4.71
C TYR A 58 8.58 25.94 5.49
N PHE A 59 9.44 26.44 6.38
CA PHE A 59 10.46 25.66 7.05
C PHE A 59 9.93 25.01 8.34
N SER A 60 10.26 23.74 8.56
CA SER A 60 10.06 23.05 9.85
C SER A 60 11.33 23.07 10.68
N ASP A 61 12.42 22.55 10.10
CA ASP A 61 13.72 22.43 10.77
C ASP A 61 14.83 22.57 9.72
N THR A 62 15.49 23.73 9.68
CA THR A 62 16.55 24.02 8.71
C THR A 62 17.84 23.25 8.96
N THR A 63 17.97 22.55 10.09
CA THR A 63 19.11 21.70 10.40
C THR A 63 18.96 20.28 9.84
N ASN A 64 17.72 19.86 9.55
CA ASN A 64 17.43 18.56 8.98
C ASN A 64 17.71 18.55 7.46
N VAL A 65 18.20 17.42 6.93
CA VAL A 65 18.35 17.22 5.48
C VAL A 65 17.00 17.45 4.77
N CYS A 66 15.91 16.96 5.36
CA CYS A 66 14.55 17.18 4.90
C CYS A 66 13.94 18.37 5.66
N TRP A 67 14.31 19.59 5.30
CA TRP A 67 13.99 20.80 6.07
C TRP A 67 12.50 21.12 6.26
N PHE A 68 11.63 20.48 5.47
CA PHE A 68 10.17 20.58 5.57
C PHE A 68 9.51 19.44 6.36
N LEU A 69 10.29 18.53 6.96
CA LEU A 69 9.81 17.49 7.88
C LEU A 69 9.59 18.10 9.27
N GLU A 70 8.38 17.94 9.80
CA GLU A 70 8.08 18.31 11.19
C GLU A 70 8.84 17.41 12.18
N PRO A 71 9.59 17.97 13.15
CA PRO A 71 10.35 17.18 14.12
C PRO A 71 9.49 16.19 14.91
N GLU A 72 8.25 16.56 15.25
CA GLU A 72 7.33 15.67 15.95
C GLU A 72 6.85 14.51 15.08
N LEU A 73 6.72 14.71 13.77
CA LEU A 73 6.43 13.62 12.84
C LEU A 73 7.62 12.65 12.75
N GLU A 74 8.85 13.17 12.69
CA GLU A 74 10.05 12.35 12.70
C GLU A 74 10.11 11.44 13.94
N LYS A 75 9.86 12.01 15.12
CA LYS A 75 9.79 11.27 16.38
C LYS A 75 8.67 10.22 16.36
N ALA A 76 7.48 10.58 15.88
CA ALA A 76 6.34 9.66 15.80
C ALA A 76 6.63 8.47 14.86
N ILE A 77 7.28 8.71 13.72
CA ILE A 77 7.69 7.65 12.78
C ILE A 77 8.71 6.70 13.45
N LYS A 78 9.75 7.25 14.08
CA LYS A 78 10.78 6.45 14.77
C LYS A 78 10.18 5.63 15.91
N ALA A 79 9.33 6.26 16.74
CA ALA A 79 8.65 5.59 17.85
C ALA A 79 7.76 4.45 17.36
N LEU A 80 7.01 4.65 16.27
CA LEU A 80 6.17 3.61 15.70
C LEU A 80 6.99 2.41 15.21
N HIS A 81 8.03 2.64 14.39
CA HIS A 81 8.88 1.55 13.91
C HIS A 81 9.60 0.84 15.05
N GLY A 82 10.03 1.56 16.09
CA GLY A 82 10.60 0.97 17.30
C GLY A 82 9.60 0.09 18.07
N ALA A 83 8.33 0.50 18.18
CA ALA A 83 7.29 -0.27 18.85
C ALA A 83 6.88 -1.53 18.07
N ILE A 84 6.91 -1.48 16.73
CA ILE A 84 6.51 -2.60 15.86
C ILE A 84 7.67 -3.56 15.58
N GLY A 85 8.89 -3.03 15.50
CA GLY A 85 10.08 -3.80 15.13
C GLY A 85 10.14 -4.17 13.65
N ASN A 86 9.37 -3.52 12.77
CA ASN A 86 9.34 -3.85 11.35
C ASN A 86 10.46 -3.20 10.52
N ALA A 87 11.07 -2.11 10.97
CA ALA A 87 12.13 -1.43 10.22
C ALA A 87 13.21 -0.80 11.12
N ALA A 88 14.43 -0.72 10.61
CA ALA A 88 15.52 0.06 11.18
C ALA A 88 15.37 1.54 10.87
N THR A 89 15.54 2.39 11.89
CA THR A 89 15.43 3.86 11.76
C THR A 89 16.67 4.60 12.24
N GLU A 90 17.59 3.89 12.90
CA GLU A 90 18.89 4.39 13.32
C GLU A 90 19.77 4.61 12.09
N GLU A 91 20.66 5.60 12.17
CA GLU A 91 21.66 5.90 11.12
C GLU A 91 21.04 6.13 9.72
N ARG A 92 19.82 6.70 9.70
CA ARG A 92 19.04 6.95 8.49
C ARG A 92 18.43 8.33 8.48
N TYR A 93 18.33 8.88 7.28
CA TYR A 93 17.58 10.10 7.00
C TYR A 93 16.12 9.75 6.74
N ILE A 94 15.21 10.59 7.24
CA ILE A 94 13.78 10.48 6.97
C ILE A 94 13.40 11.58 5.97
N VAL A 95 12.84 11.17 4.83
CA VAL A 95 12.31 12.10 3.82
C VAL A 95 10.80 11.94 3.77
N VAL A 96 10.06 12.99 4.12
CA VAL A 96 8.59 13.01 4.05
C VAL A 96 8.12 13.37 2.64
N GLY A 97 7.04 12.74 2.19
CA GLY A 97 6.43 13.03 0.89
C GLY A 97 4.92 12.96 0.92
N THR A 98 4.31 13.48 -0.15
CA THR A 98 2.87 13.51 -0.42
C THR A 98 2.36 12.11 -0.79
N GLY A 99 2.50 11.17 0.14
CA GLY A 99 2.33 9.73 -0.05
C GLY A 99 3.57 9.06 -0.63
N SER A 100 3.62 7.72 -0.51
CA SER A 100 4.72 6.90 -1.07
C SER A 100 4.88 7.07 -2.59
N SER A 101 3.81 7.36 -3.33
CA SER A 101 3.88 7.62 -4.78
C SER A 101 4.83 8.77 -5.15
N GLN A 102 4.85 9.86 -4.38
CA GLN A 102 5.79 10.96 -4.62
C GLN A 102 7.23 10.55 -4.26
N LEU A 103 7.38 9.77 -3.19
CA LEU A 103 8.69 9.30 -2.71
C LEU A 103 9.31 8.26 -3.64
N CYS A 104 8.52 7.38 -4.23
CA CYS A 104 8.97 6.43 -5.25
C CYS A 104 9.60 7.19 -6.44
N GLN A 105 8.89 8.20 -6.96
CA GLN A 105 9.41 9.05 -8.04
C GLN A 105 10.65 9.85 -7.62
N ALA A 106 10.67 10.40 -6.39
CA ALA A 106 11.84 11.08 -5.86
C ALA A 106 13.05 10.15 -5.75
N ALA A 107 12.85 8.89 -5.36
CA ALA A 107 13.89 7.87 -5.28
C ALA A 107 14.40 7.47 -6.68
N LEU A 108 13.50 7.26 -7.65
CA LEU A 108 13.86 7.02 -9.04
C LEU A 108 14.71 8.17 -9.61
N PHE A 109 14.29 9.41 -9.39
CA PHE A 109 15.06 10.60 -9.76
C PHE A 109 16.42 10.64 -9.08
N ALA A 110 16.47 10.42 -7.77
CA ALA A 110 17.70 10.53 -6.98
C ALA A 110 18.75 9.52 -7.41
N LEU A 111 18.39 8.24 -7.45
CA LEU A 111 19.28 7.15 -7.82
C LEU A 111 19.75 7.29 -9.28
N SER A 112 18.85 7.65 -10.19
CA SER A 112 19.20 7.83 -11.60
C SER A 112 20.07 9.06 -11.85
N SER A 113 19.84 10.15 -11.11
CA SER A 113 20.67 11.36 -11.19
C SER A 113 22.12 11.08 -10.78
N LEU A 114 22.30 10.24 -9.75
CA LEU A 114 23.61 9.83 -9.23
C LEU A 114 24.31 8.78 -10.12
N SER A 115 23.57 8.10 -11.01
CA SER A 115 24.16 7.18 -11.98
C SER A 115 24.97 7.92 -13.05
N LYS A 116 26.15 7.38 -13.41
CA LYS A 116 26.98 7.90 -14.51
C LYS A 116 26.40 7.59 -15.88
N VAL A 117 25.73 6.45 -16.02
CA VAL A 117 25.12 5.98 -17.27
C VAL A 117 23.61 6.16 -17.18
N LYS A 118 23.03 6.76 -18.22
CA LYS A 118 21.60 7.05 -18.34
C LYS A 118 21.14 6.67 -19.77
N PRO A 119 19.88 6.24 -19.96
CA PRO A 119 18.87 6.04 -18.91
C PRO A 119 19.17 4.82 -18.04
N VAL A 120 18.84 4.91 -16.75
CA VAL A 120 18.87 3.77 -15.82
C VAL A 120 17.65 2.88 -16.05
N SER A 121 17.83 1.56 -16.13
CA SER A 121 16.73 0.60 -16.32
C SER A 121 15.89 0.46 -15.06
N ILE A 122 14.57 0.62 -15.16
CA ILE A 122 13.63 0.38 -14.05
C ILE A 122 12.95 -0.96 -14.26
N VAL A 123 13.10 -1.85 -13.28
CA VAL A 123 12.60 -3.23 -13.36
C VAL A 123 11.86 -3.63 -12.09
N VAL A 124 10.86 -4.49 -12.24
CA VAL A 124 10.02 -4.96 -11.14
C VAL A 124 9.58 -6.39 -11.41
N ALA A 125 9.66 -7.29 -10.43
CA ALA A 125 9.23 -8.66 -10.63
C ALA A 125 7.70 -8.76 -10.85
N VAL A 126 7.25 -9.52 -11.84
CA VAL A 126 5.81 -9.74 -12.12
C VAL A 126 5.18 -10.74 -11.12
N PRO A 127 3.90 -10.60 -10.72
CA PRO A 127 3.07 -9.41 -10.87
C PRO A 127 3.57 -8.27 -9.98
N TYR A 128 3.37 -7.04 -10.43
CA TYR A 128 3.81 -5.84 -9.73
C TYR A 128 2.69 -4.80 -9.55
N TYR A 129 2.95 -3.79 -8.73
CA TYR A 129 2.06 -2.67 -8.56
C TYR A 129 1.94 -1.89 -9.88
N SER A 130 0.76 -1.97 -10.51
CA SER A 130 0.53 -1.43 -11.85
C SER A 130 0.90 0.04 -12.04
N THR A 131 0.85 0.86 -10.98
CA THR A 131 1.12 2.30 -11.08
C THR A 131 2.60 2.62 -11.28
N TYR A 132 3.53 1.70 -10.99
CA TYR A 132 4.96 1.92 -11.25
C TYR A 132 5.25 2.17 -12.75
N VAL A 133 4.53 1.51 -13.65
CA VAL A 133 4.68 1.71 -15.11
C VAL A 133 4.37 3.16 -15.46
N GLU A 134 3.24 3.67 -14.96
CA GLU A 134 2.79 5.03 -15.20
C GLU A 134 3.76 6.04 -14.56
N GLU A 135 4.11 5.86 -13.28
CA GLU A 135 5.06 6.72 -12.54
C GLU A 135 6.45 6.80 -13.21
N ALA A 136 6.94 5.69 -13.76
CA ALA A 136 8.24 5.65 -14.43
C ALA A 136 8.23 6.22 -15.86
N SER A 137 7.06 6.39 -16.49
CA SER A 137 6.98 6.68 -17.93
C SER A 137 6.29 8.01 -18.27
N TYR A 138 5.40 8.52 -17.41
CA TYR A 138 4.47 9.59 -17.81
C TYR A 138 5.14 10.95 -18.11
N VAL A 139 6.26 11.27 -17.46
CA VAL A 139 7.01 12.53 -17.70
C VAL A 139 8.06 12.43 -18.81
N GLN A 140 8.23 11.25 -19.43
CA GLN A 140 9.21 11.02 -20.49
C GLN A 140 10.64 11.46 -20.10
N SER A 141 11.05 11.13 -18.88
CA SER A 141 12.37 11.46 -18.34
C SER A 141 13.49 10.80 -19.15
N SER A 142 14.60 11.51 -19.37
CA SER A 142 15.83 10.94 -19.95
C SER A 142 16.73 10.25 -18.92
N LEU A 143 16.40 10.34 -17.63
CA LEU A 143 17.22 9.79 -16.55
C LEU A 143 17.07 8.27 -16.40
N TYR A 144 15.88 7.75 -16.70
CA TYR A 144 15.53 6.35 -16.49
C TYR A 144 14.46 5.89 -17.48
N LYS A 145 14.38 4.57 -17.67
CA LYS A 145 13.46 3.93 -18.62
C LYS A 145 12.88 2.66 -18.01
N TRP A 146 11.57 2.47 -18.14
CA TRP A 146 10.90 1.23 -17.77
C TRP A 146 11.32 0.07 -18.68
N GLU A 147 11.83 -1.01 -18.08
CA GLU A 147 12.32 -2.21 -18.80
C GLU A 147 11.55 -3.49 -18.41
N GLY A 148 10.53 -3.41 -17.56
CA GLY A 148 9.61 -4.52 -17.30
C GLY A 148 10.05 -5.50 -16.23
N ASP A 149 9.90 -6.80 -16.50
CA ASP A 149 10.05 -7.86 -15.50
C ASP A 149 11.50 -8.06 -15.04
N ALA A 150 11.74 -7.86 -13.75
CA ALA A 150 13.05 -8.06 -13.12
C ALA A 150 13.54 -9.51 -13.24
N ARG A 151 12.66 -10.51 -13.34
CA ARG A 151 13.05 -11.92 -13.41
C ARG A 151 13.71 -12.32 -14.72
N THR A 152 13.38 -11.63 -15.80
CA THR A 152 13.91 -11.90 -17.15
C THR A 152 14.91 -10.83 -17.59
N PHE A 153 15.29 -9.92 -16.69
CA PHE A 153 16.13 -8.77 -17.03
C PHE A 153 17.61 -9.15 -17.13
N ASP A 154 18.17 -9.06 -18.34
CA ASP A 154 19.56 -9.38 -18.66
C ASP A 154 20.35 -8.21 -19.32
N ASN A 155 19.68 -7.09 -19.61
CA ASN A 155 20.33 -5.89 -20.20
C ASN A 155 21.55 -5.45 -19.39
N LYS A 156 22.62 -5.03 -20.07
CA LYS A 156 23.83 -4.48 -19.42
C LYS A 156 23.59 -3.04 -19.01
N GLY A 157 24.20 -2.63 -17.89
CA GLY A 157 24.17 -1.24 -17.40
C GLY A 157 23.47 -1.10 -16.04
N PRO A 158 23.37 0.13 -15.52
CA PRO A 158 22.77 0.39 -14.22
C PRO A 158 21.27 0.14 -14.26
N TYR A 159 20.75 -0.40 -13.15
CA TYR A 159 19.32 -0.63 -12.99
C TYR A 159 18.86 -0.25 -11.58
N ILE A 160 17.57 0.03 -11.46
CA ILE A 160 16.86 0.17 -10.20
C ILE A 160 15.75 -0.89 -10.19
N GLU A 161 15.82 -1.79 -9.21
CA GLU A 161 14.78 -2.76 -8.94
C GLU A 161 13.81 -2.22 -7.88
N LEU A 162 12.51 -2.18 -8.20
CA LEU A 162 11.47 -1.90 -7.20
C LEU A 162 11.03 -3.22 -6.56
N VAL A 163 11.07 -3.30 -5.23
CA VAL A 163 10.69 -4.51 -4.48
C VAL A 163 9.57 -4.16 -3.51
N THR A 164 8.33 -4.51 -3.87
CA THR A 164 7.17 -4.36 -2.97
C THR A 164 7.01 -5.61 -2.11
N SER A 165 6.95 -5.46 -0.78
CA SER A 165 6.87 -6.60 0.14
C SER A 165 6.08 -6.24 1.43
N PRO A 166 4.96 -6.89 1.77
CA PRO A 166 4.15 -7.75 0.91
C PRO A 166 3.80 -7.07 -0.40
N ASN A 167 3.82 -7.85 -1.47
CA ASN A 167 3.66 -7.35 -2.82
C ASN A 167 2.22 -6.94 -3.12
N ASN A 168 2.08 -5.98 -4.04
CA ASN A 168 0.82 -5.65 -4.68
C ASN A 168 0.92 -6.15 -6.13
N PRO A 169 0.04 -7.07 -6.58
CA PRO A 169 -1.27 -7.38 -6.02
C PRO A 169 -1.35 -8.62 -5.11
N ASP A 170 -0.35 -9.50 -5.14
CA ASP A 170 -0.48 -10.89 -4.70
C ASP A 170 -0.13 -11.16 -3.23
N GLY A 171 0.21 -10.14 -2.44
CA GLY A 171 0.54 -10.27 -1.02
C GLY A 171 1.82 -11.05 -0.72
N THR A 172 2.60 -11.43 -1.74
CA THR A 172 3.81 -12.23 -1.55
C THR A 172 4.91 -11.43 -0.86
N MET A 173 5.62 -12.07 0.08
CA MET A 173 6.85 -11.50 0.61
C MET A 173 7.94 -11.60 -0.45
N ARG A 174 8.66 -10.50 -0.71
CA ARG A 174 9.63 -10.41 -1.81
C ARG A 174 10.99 -9.88 -1.37
N GLU A 175 11.98 -10.30 -2.15
CA GLU A 175 13.38 -9.87 -2.16
C GLU A 175 13.76 -9.46 -3.60
N PRO A 176 14.88 -8.75 -3.78
CA PRO A 176 15.43 -8.49 -5.11
C PRO A 176 15.73 -9.78 -5.86
N VAL A 177 15.44 -9.81 -7.16
CA VAL A 177 15.63 -11.01 -8.02
C VAL A 177 16.67 -10.81 -9.12
N VAL A 178 17.11 -9.57 -9.40
CA VAL A 178 18.15 -9.35 -10.40
C VAL A 178 19.51 -9.81 -9.86
N ASN A 179 20.03 -10.88 -10.45
CA ASN A 179 21.26 -11.57 -10.00
C ASN A 179 22.56 -10.90 -10.46
N ARG A 180 22.64 -9.56 -10.45
CA ARG A 180 23.84 -8.79 -10.79
C ARG A 180 23.99 -7.60 -9.86
N ARG A 181 24.86 -7.71 -8.86
CA ARG A 181 25.02 -6.65 -7.84
C ARG A 181 25.78 -5.42 -8.34
N GLU A 182 26.61 -5.59 -9.37
CA GLU A 182 27.36 -4.48 -9.95
C GLU A 182 26.37 -3.50 -10.60
N ASP A 183 26.43 -2.23 -10.17
CA ASP A 183 25.61 -1.11 -10.65
C ASP A 183 24.08 -1.20 -10.39
N GLY A 184 23.62 -2.19 -9.62
CA GLY A 184 22.22 -2.34 -9.21
C GLY A 184 21.86 -1.51 -7.98
N LYS A 185 20.70 -0.84 -8.02
CA LYS A 185 20.08 -0.19 -6.86
C LYS A 185 18.71 -0.79 -6.59
N VAL A 186 18.28 -0.74 -5.34
CA VAL A 186 16.99 -1.33 -4.93
C VAL A 186 16.20 -0.30 -4.13
N ILE A 187 14.91 -0.19 -4.45
CA ILE A 187 13.91 0.54 -3.66
C ILE A 187 12.98 -0.48 -3.05
N HIS A 188 12.93 -0.56 -1.73
CA HIS A 188 11.97 -1.42 -1.05
C HIS A 188 10.70 -0.66 -0.69
N ASP A 189 9.56 -1.06 -1.25
CA ASP A 189 8.25 -0.54 -0.90
C ASP A 189 7.58 -1.45 0.13
N PHE A 190 7.58 -0.98 1.37
CA PHE A 190 7.03 -1.66 2.54
C PHE A 190 5.69 -1.07 2.98
N ALA A 191 4.91 -0.52 2.05
CA ALA A 191 3.57 0.02 2.31
C ALA A 191 2.65 -0.94 3.10
N TYR A 192 2.78 -2.25 2.89
CA TYR A 192 1.96 -3.28 3.54
C TYR A 192 2.70 -4.08 4.61
N TYR A 193 3.94 -3.74 4.98
CA TYR A 193 4.73 -4.49 5.97
C TYR A 193 4.36 -4.10 7.40
N TRP A 194 3.12 -4.42 7.77
CA TRP A 194 2.51 -4.10 9.06
C TRP A 194 1.75 -5.30 9.63
N PRO A 195 1.65 -5.44 10.97
CA PRO A 195 1.13 -6.64 11.61
C PRO A 195 -0.28 -7.04 11.18
N HIS A 196 -1.13 -6.07 10.83
CA HIS A 196 -2.51 -6.33 10.40
C HIS A 196 -2.63 -6.90 8.98
N TYR A 197 -1.55 -6.95 8.20
CA TYR A 197 -1.52 -7.63 6.90
C TYR A 197 -0.63 -8.86 6.87
N THR A 198 0.50 -8.85 7.58
CA THR A 198 1.53 -9.88 7.46
C THR A 198 2.30 -10.08 8.77
N PRO A 199 2.80 -11.31 9.05
CA PRO A 199 3.75 -11.52 10.13
C PRO A 199 4.98 -10.61 10.00
N ILE A 200 5.35 -9.92 11.09
CA ILE A 200 6.62 -9.21 11.19
C ILE A 200 7.70 -10.23 11.53
N THR A 201 8.28 -10.83 10.48
CA THR A 201 9.29 -11.90 10.59
C THR A 201 10.69 -11.37 10.88
N ARG A 202 11.01 -10.16 10.43
CA ARG A 202 12.31 -9.53 10.65
C ARG A 202 12.20 -8.02 10.65
N ARG A 203 13.16 -7.38 11.29
CA ARG A 203 13.38 -5.95 11.18
C ARG A 203 14.06 -5.65 9.84
N GLN A 204 13.39 -4.91 8.96
CA GLN A 204 13.95 -4.57 7.64
C GLN A 204 15.07 -3.54 7.78
N ASP A 205 16.18 -3.74 7.07
CA ASP A 205 17.36 -2.86 7.12
C ASP A 205 17.98 -2.65 5.73
N HIS A 206 17.19 -2.17 4.78
CA HIS A 206 17.64 -1.93 3.39
C HIS A 206 17.99 -0.48 3.12
N ASP A 207 18.80 -0.18 2.10
CA ASP A 207 19.33 1.17 1.85
C ASP A 207 18.25 2.24 1.70
N LEU A 208 17.15 1.91 1.03
CA LEU A 208 16.01 2.80 0.79
C LEU A 208 14.70 2.04 1.00
N MET A 209 13.94 2.44 2.02
CA MET A 209 12.67 1.81 2.41
C MET A 209 11.54 2.83 2.39
N LEU A 210 10.45 2.53 1.69
CA LEU A 210 9.28 3.39 1.56
C LEU A 210 8.12 2.89 2.41
N PHE A 211 7.42 3.83 3.05
CA PHE A 211 6.21 3.57 3.83
C PHE A 211 5.15 4.63 3.52
N THR A 212 3.89 4.30 3.80
CA THR A 212 2.75 5.20 3.59
C THR A 212 1.81 5.17 4.77
N PHE A 213 1.39 6.35 5.21
CA PHE A 213 0.37 6.50 6.25
C PHE A 213 -0.97 5.87 5.82
N SER A 214 -1.22 5.88 4.50
CA SER A 214 -2.47 5.41 3.88
C SER A 214 -2.82 3.98 4.26
N LYS A 215 -1.83 3.07 4.17
CA LYS A 215 -2.06 1.62 4.32
C LYS A 215 -1.91 1.13 5.74
N ILE A 216 -1.35 1.97 6.61
CA ILE A 216 -1.31 1.69 8.04
C ILE A 216 -2.69 1.98 8.60
N THR A 217 -3.09 3.25 8.58
CA THR A 217 -4.23 3.74 9.37
C THR A 217 -5.50 3.94 8.57
N GLY A 218 -5.45 3.87 7.25
CA GLY A 218 -6.61 4.18 6.41
C GLY A 218 -6.72 5.65 5.99
N HIS A 219 -5.80 6.52 6.43
CA HIS A 219 -5.83 7.95 6.12
C HIS A 219 -5.23 8.29 4.74
N ALA A 220 -5.74 7.64 3.68
CA ALA A 220 -5.25 7.83 2.33
C ALA A 220 -5.34 9.28 1.83
N GLY A 221 -6.38 10.01 2.24
CA GLY A 221 -6.58 11.43 1.91
C GLY A 221 -5.59 12.40 2.58
N SER A 222 -4.87 11.98 3.63
CA SER A 222 -3.84 12.83 4.25
C SER A 222 -2.56 12.93 3.42
N ARG A 223 -2.40 12.06 2.41
CA ARG A 223 -1.24 12.08 1.50
C ARG A 223 0.09 12.15 2.26
N ILE A 224 0.31 11.31 3.26
CA ILE A 224 1.61 11.21 3.96
C ILE A 224 2.28 9.88 3.65
N GLY A 225 3.56 9.94 3.31
CA GLY A 225 4.48 8.81 3.30
C GLY A 225 5.86 9.26 3.75
N TRP A 226 6.74 8.31 4.04
CA TRP A 226 8.13 8.59 4.39
C TRP A 226 9.07 7.55 3.78
N ALA A 227 10.27 8.00 3.46
CA ALA A 227 11.38 7.16 3.07
C ALA A 227 12.43 7.12 4.19
N LEU A 228 12.94 5.94 4.51
CA LEU A 228 14.10 5.73 5.38
C LEU A 228 15.31 5.46 4.49
N VAL A 229 16.30 6.34 4.50
CA VAL A 229 17.41 6.37 3.53
C VAL A 229 18.75 6.31 4.27
N LYS A 230 19.63 5.34 3.95
CA LYS A 230 20.98 5.28 4.53
C LYS A 230 21.91 6.33 3.92
N ASP A 231 21.95 6.41 2.60
CA ASP A 231 22.86 7.31 1.86
C ASP A 231 22.37 8.76 1.88
N ILE A 232 23.17 9.66 2.45
CA ILE A 232 22.87 11.09 2.55
C ILE A 232 22.73 11.76 1.17
N GLU A 233 23.49 11.35 0.16
CA GLU A 233 23.44 11.96 -1.16
C GLU A 233 22.15 11.55 -1.90
N VAL A 234 21.69 10.32 -1.68
CA VAL A 234 20.35 9.90 -2.14
C VAL A 234 19.28 10.72 -1.42
N ALA A 235 19.36 10.85 -0.09
CA ALA A 235 18.39 11.63 0.69
C ALA A 235 18.33 13.10 0.24
N LYS A 236 19.48 13.76 0.05
CA LYS A 236 19.57 15.13 -0.48
C LYS A 236 18.95 15.27 -1.87
N LYS A 237 19.20 14.31 -2.77
CA LYS A 237 18.61 14.33 -4.12
C LYS A 237 17.10 14.10 -4.10
N MET A 238 16.59 13.26 -3.20
CA MET A 238 15.14 13.12 -2.97
C MET A 238 14.53 14.42 -2.44
N VAL A 239 15.15 15.06 -1.44
CA VAL A 239 14.71 16.36 -0.91
C VAL A 239 14.76 17.45 -1.98
N HIS A 240 15.78 17.45 -2.85
CA HIS A 240 15.87 18.38 -3.96
C HIS A 240 14.70 18.20 -4.94
N TYR A 241 14.39 16.97 -5.33
CA TYR A 241 13.20 16.68 -6.15
C TYR A 241 11.93 17.22 -5.50
N LEU A 242 11.71 16.95 -4.21
CA LEU A 242 10.49 17.35 -3.49
C LEU A 242 10.38 18.88 -3.31
N THR A 243 11.53 19.54 -3.16
CA THR A 243 11.61 21.00 -3.07
C THR A 243 11.11 21.64 -4.37
N ILE A 244 11.55 21.13 -5.52
CA ILE A 244 11.12 21.64 -6.84
C ILE A 244 9.71 21.18 -7.18
N ASN A 245 9.33 19.95 -6.82
CA ASN A 245 8.06 19.37 -7.18
C ASN A 245 6.87 20.00 -6.45
N SER A 246 7.01 20.31 -5.15
CA SER A 246 5.89 20.80 -4.33
C SER A 246 6.28 21.73 -3.19
N ILE A 247 7.56 22.13 -3.05
CA ILE A 247 8.06 22.93 -1.92
C ILE A 247 7.75 22.22 -0.58
N GLY A 248 8.01 20.91 -0.54
CA GLY A 248 7.77 20.08 0.64
C GLY A 248 6.36 19.50 0.72
N VAL A 249 5.87 19.30 1.95
CA VAL A 249 4.63 18.60 2.27
C VAL A 249 3.80 19.42 3.26
N SER A 250 2.47 19.43 3.08
CA SER A 250 1.51 20.16 3.95
C SER A 250 1.80 19.90 5.43
N LYS A 251 1.95 20.99 6.19
CA LYS A 251 2.21 20.92 7.64
C LYS A 251 1.02 20.37 8.39
N GLU A 252 -0.20 20.72 7.97
CA GLU A 252 -1.44 20.21 8.57
C GLU A 252 -1.53 18.69 8.42
N SER A 253 -1.13 18.16 7.27
CA SER A 253 -1.09 16.72 7.03
C SER A 253 -0.05 16.04 7.93
N GLN A 254 1.10 16.66 8.16
CA GLN A 254 2.13 16.18 9.08
C GLN A 254 1.67 16.22 10.55
N THR A 255 1.03 17.30 10.99
CA THR A 255 0.46 17.44 12.35
C THR A 255 -0.62 16.41 12.62
N ARG A 256 -1.52 16.20 11.64
CA ARG A 256 -2.55 15.18 11.72
C ARG A 256 -1.97 13.77 11.77
N ALA A 257 -1.00 13.47 10.91
CA ALA A 257 -0.31 12.18 10.93
C ALA A 257 0.40 11.94 12.26
N THR A 258 1.12 12.93 12.78
CA THR A 258 1.82 12.87 14.08
C THR A 258 0.88 12.46 15.21
N THR A 259 -0.26 13.13 15.32
CA THR A 259 -1.27 12.84 16.36
C THR A 259 -1.75 11.40 16.29
N ILE A 260 -2.09 10.93 15.08
CA ILE A 260 -2.63 9.60 14.85
C ILE A 260 -1.56 8.52 15.07
N LEU A 261 -0.32 8.75 14.62
CA LEU A 261 0.81 7.82 14.82
C LEU A 261 1.18 7.72 16.30
N ASN A 262 1.10 8.81 17.06
CA ASN A 262 1.33 8.79 18.51
C ASN A 262 0.26 7.98 19.25
N GLU A 263 -1.03 8.17 18.96
CA GLU A 263 -2.10 7.34 19.57
C GLU A 263 -1.96 5.86 19.17
N LEU A 264 -1.63 5.60 17.90
CA LEU A 264 -1.40 4.24 17.41
C LEU A 264 -0.22 3.58 18.15
N THR A 265 0.90 4.28 18.31
CA THR A 265 2.08 3.78 19.04
C THR A 265 1.77 3.54 20.52
N LYS A 266 1.02 4.45 21.15
CA LYS A 266 0.60 4.34 22.56
C LYS A 266 -0.28 3.10 22.79
N THR A 267 -1.22 2.84 21.89
CA THR A 267 -2.18 1.73 22.00
C THR A 267 -1.61 0.37 21.58
N CYS A 268 -0.44 0.31 20.95
CA CYS A 268 0.23 -0.95 20.57
C CYS A 268 0.43 -1.91 21.75
N ARG A 269 0.59 -1.37 22.97
CA ARG A 269 0.86 -2.16 24.20
C ARG A 269 -0.41 -2.61 24.92
N THR A 270 -1.58 -2.18 24.48
CA THR A 270 -2.87 -2.47 25.11
C THR A 270 -3.73 -3.29 24.16
N GLN A 271 -3.87 -4.59 24.43
CA GLN A 271 -4.53 -5.53 23.51
C GLN A 271 -5.96 -5.11 23.11
N SER A 272 -6.74 -4.56 24.04
CA SER A 272 -8.13 -4.15 23.80
C SER A 272 -8.30 -2.87 22.98
N GLU A 273 -7.29 -2.00 22.94
CA GLU A 273 -7.33 -0.74 22.19
C GLU A 273 -6.41 -0.74 20.96
N SER A 274 -5.60 -1.79 20.79
CA SER A 274 -4.60 -1.89 19.74
C SER A 274 -5.22 -1.84 18.34
N PHE A 275 -4.79 -0.86 17.55
CA PHE A 275 -5.14 -0.79 16.14
C PHE A 275 -4.72 -2.05 15.37
N PHE A 276 -3.56 -2.60 15.70
CA PHE A 276 -3.01 -3.75 14.98
C PHE A 276 -3.77 -5.04 15.25
N GLU A 277 -4.26 -5.25 16.47
CA GLU A 277 -5.16 -6.38 16.78
C GLU A 277 -6.51 -6.18 16.06
N TYR A 278 -7.10 -4.99 16.12
CA TYR A 278 -8.34 -4.68 15.39
C TYR A 278 -8.20 -4.92 13.88
N GLY A 279 -7.12 -4.40 13.27
CA GLY A 279 -6.84 -4.54 11.86
C GLY A 279 -6.58 -6.00 11.49
N TYR A 280 -5.79 -6.73 12.29
CA TYR A 280 -5.51 -8.14 12.09
C TYR A 280 -6.80 -8.98 12.08
N GLU A 281 -7.64 -8.84 13.10
CA GLU A 281 -8.90 -9.60 13.19
C GLU A 281 -9.87 -9.24 12.05
N LYS A 282 -9.98 -7.95 11.68
CA LYS A 282 -10.80 -7.53 10.54
C LYS A 282 -10.30 -8.15 9.24
N MET A 283 -9.00 -8.09 8.97
CA MET A 283 -8.43 -8.65 7.74
C MET A 283 -8.55 -10.17 7.71
N LYS A 284 -8.24 -10.85 8.82
CA LYS A 284 -8.40 -12.29 8.97
C LYS A 284 -9.83 -12.74 8.68
N SER A 285 -10.83 -12.12 9.31
CA SER A 285 -12.25 -12.44 9.08
C SER A 285 -12.67 -12.26 7.62
N ARG A 286 -12.24 -11.17 6.96
CA ARG A 286 -12.52 -10.97 5.53
C ARG A 286 -11.88 -12.04 4.65
N TRP A 287 -10.66 -12.45 4.96
CA TRP A 287 -9.97 -13.51 4.21
C TRP A 287 -10.58 -14.89 4.43
N GLU A 288 -11.02 -15.23 5.65
CA GLU A 288 -11.73 -16.48 5.94
C GLU A 288 -13.03 -16.57 5.14
N ARG A 289 -13.85 -15.51 5.16
CA ARG A 289 -15.10 -15.44 4.39
C ARG A 289 -14.89 -15.52 2.87
N LEU A 290 -13.83 -14.89 2.37
CA LEU A 290 -13.48 -14.98 0.95
C LEU A 290 -13.02 -16.40 0.57
N ARG A 291 -12.21 -17.04 1.40
CA ARG A 291 -11.75 -18.41 1.15
C ARG A 291 -12.92 -19.39 1.15
N GLU A 292 -13.84 -19.27 2.10
CA GLU A 292 -15.05 -20.09 2.15
C GLU A 292 -15.84 -20.03 0.83
N VAL A 293 -16.06 -18.84 0.27
CA VAL A 293 -16.74 -18.70 -1.03
C VAL A 293 -15.92 -19.30 -2.17
N VAL A 294 -14.61 -19.05 -2.23
CA VAL A 294 -13.77 -19.57 -3.31
C VAL A 294 -13.62 -21.10 -3.24
N GLU A 295 -13.55 -21.68 -2.05
CA GLU A 295 -13.41 -23.12 -1.81
C GLU A 295 -14.73 -23.88 -1.96
N SER A 296 -15.87 -23.19 -1.90
CA SER A 296 -17.19 -23.78 -2.18
C SER A 296 -17.42 -24.13 -3.65
N GLY A 297 -16.58 -23.61 -4.56
CA GLY A 297 -16.63 -23.87 -5.99
C GLY A 297 -15.25 -24.18 -6.57
N ASP A 298 -15.21 -24.39 -7.89
CA ASP A 298 -14.01 -24.78 -8.62
C ASP A 298 -13.54 -23.71 -9.60
N ALA A 299 -14.30 -22.65 -9.90
CA ALA A 299 -13.90 -21.69 -10.93
C ALA A 299 -12.79 -20.72 -10.51
N PHE A 300 -12.63 -20.44 -9.21
CA PHE A 300 -11.70 -19.43 -8.72
C PHE A 300 -10.45 -20.04 -8.05
N THR A 301 -9.40 -19.25 -7.97
CA THR A 301 -8.15 -19.56 -7.26
C THR A 301 -7.69 -18.36 -6.45
N LEU A 302 -7.06 -18.64 -5.31
CA LEU A 302 -6.42 -17.65 -4.46
C LEU A 302 -4.99 -18.11 -4.12
N PRO A 303 -4.04 -17.18 -3.92
CA PRO A 303 -2.74 -17.55 -3.40
C PRO A 303 -2.86 -18.21 -2.02
N ASN A 304 -2.01 -19.20 -1.79
CA ASN A 304 -1.77 -19.75 -0.48
C ASN A 304 -0.68 -18.92 0.21
N TYR A 305 -0.91 -18.54 1.46
CA TYR A 305 0.07 -17.80 2.25
C TYR A 305 0.55 -18.67 3.41
N PRO A 306 1.85 -19.00 3.48
CA PRO A 306 2.37 -19.77 4.58
C PRO A 306 2.23 -19.01 5.90
N GLN A 307 2.04 -19.77 6.98
CA GLN A 307 2.13 -19.23 8.32
C GLN A 307 3.58 -18.89 8.66
N ALA A 308 3.77 -17.82 9.43
CA ALA A 308 5.07 -17.49 9.99
C ALA A 308 4.91 -16.91 11.40
N PHE A 309 5.97 -17.03 12.20
CA PHE A 309 6.03 -16.40 13.51
C PHE A 309 6.09 -14.88 13.36
N CYS A 310 5.17 -14.17 14.00
CA CYS A 310 5.15 -12.72 14.02
C CYS A 310 5.82 -12.20 15.30
N ASN A 311 6.97 -11.53 15.16
CA ASN A 311 7.71 -10.98 16.29
C ASN A 311 6.92 -9.91 17.05
N PHE A 312 6.01 -9.20 16.37
CA PHE A 312 5.16 -8.19 17.00
C PHE A 312 4.09 -8.83 17.91
N PHE A 313 3.34 -9.82 17.41
CA PHE A 313 2.29 -10.47 18.20
C PHE A 313 2.79 -11.60 19.10
N GLY A 314 4.03 -12.06 18.90
CA GLY A 314 4.60 -13.21 19.64
C GLY A 314 3.89 -14.54 19.35
N LYS A 315 3.24 -14.67 18.19
CA LYS A 315 2.47 -15.85 17.80
C LYS A 315 2.59 -16.13 16.30
N THR A 316 2.37 -17.38 15.91
CA THR A 316 2.30 -17.79 14.51
C THR A 316 0.96 -17.36 13.91
N ILE A 317 1.01 -16.61 12.81
CA ILE A 317 -0.18 -16.16 12.08
C ILE A 317 0.02 -16.36 10.57
N SER A 318 -1.09 -16.41 9.84
CA SER A 318 -1.08 -16.33 8.37
C SER A 318 -1.06 -14.88 7.89
N THR A 319 -0.61 -14.67 6.67
CA THR A 319 -0.73 -13.37 5.98
C THR A 319 -2.19 -13.15 5.55
N SER A 320 -2.70 -11.95 5.77
CA SER A 320 -4.02 -11.48 5.33
C SER A 320 -3.86 -10.17 4.54
N PRO A 321 -3.40 -10.24 3.27
CA PRO A 321 -3.02 -9.06 2.49
C PRO A 321 -4.16 -8.06 2.28
N ALA A 322 -3.78 -6.81 1.99
CA ALA A 322 -4.72 -5.74 1.63
C ALA A 322 -5.54 -6.00 0.35
N PHE A 323 -5.12 -6.94 -0.49
CA PHE A 323 -5.77 -7.28 -1.74
C PHE A 323 -5.88 -8.78 -1.94
N ALA A 324 -7.01 -9.22 -2.49
CA ALA A 324 -7.14 -10.55 -3.03
C ALA A 324 -6.67 -10.57 -4.48
N TRP A 325 -5.71 -11.44 -4.78
CA TRP A 325 -5.30 -11.76 -6.14
C TRP A 325 -6.10 -12.95 -6.64
N LEU A 326 -7.29 -12.66 -7.14
CA LEU A 326 -8.26 -13.67 -7.54
C LEU A 326 -7.94 -14.13 -8.97
N GLY A 327 -7.74 -15.43 -9.15
CA GLY A 327 -7.57 -16.04 -10.47
C GLY A 327 -8.82 -16.81 -10.90
N TYR A 328 -9.08 -16.87 -12.20
CA TYR A 328 -10.11 -17.69 -12.82
C TYR A 328 -9.46 -18.88 -13.55
N LYS A 329 -10.02 -20.09 -13.39
CA LYS A 329 -9.45 -21.29 -14.00
C LYS A 329 -9.71 -21.37 -15.51
N GLU A 330 -10.76 -20.74 -15.99
CA GLU A 330 -11.04 -20.68 -17.43
C GLU A 330 -10.25 -19.55 -18.10
N GLU A 331 -9.96 -19.69 -19.40
CA GLU A 331 -9.29 -18.67 -20.22
C GLU A 331 -10.26 -17.54 -20.62
N ARG A 332 -10.87 -16.89 -19.62
CA ARG A 332 -11.77 -15.74 -19.79
C ARG A 332 -11.25 -14.53 -19.04
N ASP A 333 -11.61 -13.35 -19.54
CA ASP A 333 -11.35 -12.08 -18.87
C ASP A 333 -12.17 -11.97 -17.57
N LEU A 334 -11.50 -12.20 -16.44
CA LEU A 334 -12.11 -12.19 -15.12
C LEU A 334 -12.59 -10.78 -14.73
N GLY A 335 -11.88 -9.73 -15.17
CA GLY A 335 -12.28 -8.35 -14.90
C GLY A 335 -13.61 -8.01 -15.57
N SER A 336 -13.80 -8.45 -16.82
CA SER A 336 -15.07 -8.30 -17.54
C SER A 336 -16.20 -9.09 -16.88
N LEU A 337 -15.96 -10.34 -16.48
CA LEU A 337 -16.95 -11.16 -15.77
C LEU A 337 -17.43 -10.52 -14.46
N LEU A 338 -16.50 -10.00 -13.64
CA LEU A 338 -16.86 -9.32 -12.39
C LEU A 338 -17.59 -8.00 -12.64
N LYS A 339 -17.25 -7.29 -13.72
CA LYS A 339 -17.95 -6.07 -14.13
C LYS A 339 -19.40 -6.34 -14.52
N GLU A 340 -19.72 -7.47 -15.15
CA GLU A 340 -21.11 -7.92 -15.40
C GLU A 340 -21.88 -8.15 -14.10
N LYS A 341 -21.18 -8.60 -13.05
CA LYS A 341 -21.70 -8.66 -11.67
C LYS A 341 -21.60 -7.33 -10.93
N LYS A 342 -21.34 -6.22 -11.63
CA LYS A 342 -21.24 -4.86 -11.07
C LYS A 342 -20.15 -4.72 -9.98
N VAL A 343 -19.07 -5.49 -10.10
CA VAL A 343 -17.89 -5.40 -9.26
C VAL A 343 -16.73 -4.89 -10.11
N LEU A 344 -16.27 -3.67 -9.84
CA LEU A 344 -15.07 -3.13 -10.51
C LEU A 344 -13.82 -3.64 -9.79
N THR A 345 -12.85 -4.12 -10.56
CA THR A 345 -11.58 -4.67 -10.07
C THR A 345 -10.42 -4.20 -10.94
N ARG A 346 -9.19 -4.39 -10.45
CA ARG A 346 -7.98 -4.10 -11.22
C ARG A 346 -7.58 -5.32 -12.04
N GLY A 347 -7.60 -5.21 -13.36
CA GLY A 347 -7.18 -6.28 -14.28
C GLY A 347 -5.71 -6.68 -14.10
N GLY A 348 -5.43 -7.98 -14.26
CA GLY A 348 -4.10 -8.54 -14.08
C GLY A 348 -3.09 -8.16 -15.16
N ASP A 349 -3.57 -7.85 -16.35
CA ASP A 349 -2.81 -7.26 -17.47
C ASP A 349 -2.09 -5.96 -17.07
N ARG A 350 -2.74 -5.13 -16.24
CA ARG A 350 -2.12 -3.91 -15.70
C ARG A 350 -0.98 -4.21 -14.71
N CYS A 351 -0.92 -5.41 -14.16
CA CYS A 351 0.11 -5.85 -13.20
C CYS A 351 1.20 -6.73 -13.86
N GLY A 352 1.21 -6.81 -15.20
CA GLY A 352 2.13 -7.66 -15.95
C GLY A 352 1.72 -9.13 -16.04
N CYS A 353 0.49 -9.48 -15.69
CA CYS A 353 -0.04 -10.85 -15.70
C CYS A 353 -1.17 -11.05 -16.72
N ASP A 354 -1.70 -12.26 -16.80
CA ASP A 354 -2.82 -12.60 -17.68
C ASP A 354 -4.17 -12.01 -17.18
N ARG A 355 -5.11 -11.82 -18.11
CA ARG A 355 -6.48 -11.29 -17.84
C ARG A 355 -7.37 -12.23 -17.04
N LYS A 356 -6.98 -13.49 -16.86
CA LYS A 356 -7.64 -14.41 -15.92
C LYS A 356 -7.44 -14.04 -14.45
N TYR A 357 -6.58 -13.07 -14.15
CA TYR A 357 -6.38 -12.56 -12.79
C TYR A 357 -6.93 -11.15 -12.61
N VAL A 358 -7.40 -10.87 -11.40
CA VAL A 358 -7.76 -9.52 -10.95
C VAL A 358 -7.27 -9.29 -9.54
N ARG A 359 -6.96 -8.02 -9.23
CA ARG A 359 -6.75 -7.56 -7.88
C ARG A 359 -8.05 -6.93 -7.36
N VAL A 360 -8.53 -7.45 -6.23
CA VAL A 360 -9.71 -6.97 -5.51
C VAL A 360 -9.30 -6.35 -4.17
N SER A 361 -9.75 -5.12 -3.89
CA SER A 361 -9.53 -4.47 -2.60
C SER A 361 -10.24 -5.19 -1.46
N MET A 362 -9.48 -5.55 -0.43
CA MET A 362 -10.01 -6.09 0.83
C MET A 362 -10.17 -5.00 1.89
N LEU A 363 -10.01 -3.73 1.52
CA LEU A 363 -9.99 -2.58 2.45
C LEU A 363 -11.16 -1.61 2.27
N SER A 364 -12.19 -1.99 1.50
CA SER A 364 -13.44 -1.23 1.36
C SER A 364 -14.25 -1.21 2.66
N ARG A 365 -15.39 -0.52 2.69
CA ARG A 365 -16.36 -0.62 3.79
C ARG A 365 -16.93 -2.04 3.91
N ASP A 366 -17.43 -2.37 5.10
CA ASP A 366 -18.00 -3.70 5.37
C ASP A 366 -19.17 -4.00 4.42
N ASP A 367 -20.04 -3.03 4.11
CA ASP A 367 -21.15 -3.19 3.16
C ASP A 367 -20.68 -3.57 1.74
N ASP A 368 -19.66 -2.91 1.20
CA ASP A 368 -19.13 -3.21 -0.14
C ASP A 368 -18.47 -4.59 -0.17
N PHE A 369 -17.78 -4.97 0.91
CA PHE A 369 -17.19 -6.29 1.05
C PHE A 369 -18.26 -7.38 1.12
N ASP A 370 -19.33 -7.18 1.88
CA ASP A 370 -20.44 -8.12 2.00
C ASP A 370 -21.15 -8.33 0.64
N VAL A 371 -21.40 -7.25 -0.10
CA VAL A 371 -21.96 -7.31 -1.46
C VAL A 371 -21.03 -8.06 -2.41
N PHE A 372 -19.71 -7.85 -2.31
CA PHE A 372 -18.73 -8.59 -3.12
C PHE A 372 -18.78 -10.09 -2.85
N ILE A 373 -18.72 -10.50 -1.58
CA ILE A 373 -18.77 -11.92 -1.18
C ILE A 373 -20.05 -12.58 -1.71
N HIS A 374 -21.20 -11.92 -1.56
CA HIS A 374 -22.46 -12.44 -2.08
C HIS A 374 -22.44 -12.58 -3.61
N ARG A 375 -22.03 -11.54 -4.33
CA ARG A 375 -21.99 -11.56 -5.81
C ARG A 375 -21.03 -12.60 -6.35
N LEU A 376 -19.87 -12.77 -5.71
CA LEU A 376 -18.89 -13.80 -6.06
C LEU A 376 -19.51 -15.20 -5.94
N ALA A 377 -20.24 -15.48 -4.86
CA ALA A 377 -20.93 -16.75 -4.66
C ALA A 377 -22.05 -17.03 -5.70
N THR A 378 -22.60 -15.99 -6.34
CA THR A 378 -23.60 -16.17 -7.42
C THR A 378 -23.00 -16.57 -8.77
N ILE A 379 -21.67 -16.50 -8.93
CA ILE A 379 -21.00 -16.94 -10.15
C ILE A 379 -20.94 -18.47 -10.09
N LYS A 380 -21.97 -19.10 -10.65
CA LYS A 380 -22.06 -20.56 -10.73
C LYS A 380 -20.90 -21.11 -11.55
N ASP A 381 -20.24 -22.14 -11.02
CA ASP A 381 -19.53 -23.10 -11.85
C ASP A 381 -20.54 -23.68 -12.85
N LEU A 382 -20.33 -23.49 -14.15
CA LEU A 382 -21.06 -24.26 -15.17
C LEU A 382 -20.58 -25.72 -15.13
N LYS A 383 -20.93 -26.46 -14.08
CA LYS A 383 -21.01 -27.92 -14.13
C LYS A 383 -22.44 -28.32 -14.48
N CYS A 384 -22.88 -27.95 -15.68
CA CYS A 384 -23.94 -28.67 -16.39
C CYS A 384 -23.30 -29.51 -17.49
N ASN A 385 -22.66 -30.60 -17.08
CA ASN A 385 -22.42 -31.82 -17.85
C ASN A 385 -22.63 -32.90 -16.77
N GLN A 386 -23.71 -33.68 -16.72
CA GLN A 386 -24.34 -34.54 -17.73
C GLN A 386 -25.67 -35.10 -17.12
N PRO A 387 -26.57 -35.75 -17.88
CA PRO A 387 -26.30 -37.01 -18.59
C PRO A 387 -25.89 -36.85 -20.05
#